data_AF-A0A1Y2IEJ6-F1
#
_entry.id   AF-A0A1Y2IEJ6-F1
#
_cell.length_a   1.000
_cell.length_b   1.000
_cell.length_c   1.000
_cell.angle_alpha   90.00
_cell.angle_beta   90.00
_cell.angle_gamma   90.00
#
_symmetry.space_group_name_H-M   'P 1'
#
loop_
_entity.id
_entity.type
_entity.pdbx_description
1 polymer ?
#
loop_
_entity_poly.entity_id
_entity_poly.type
_entity_poly.pdbx_seq_one_letter_code
_entity_poly.pdbx_strand_id
1 'polypeptide(L)'
;QRGKRRKLWENLWTTLCTESVHLTGKLRSERVIQNESKEHITAEVTKRWIIAIERRSSLDQMVAWQTRSKGALNLAETEAMWALVIEVEARRMHSTTRSWE
;
A
#
# COMPACT_ATOMS: atom_id res chain seq x y z
N GLN A 1 21.65 14.20 8.13
CA GLN A 1 20.74 13.56 9.12
C GLN A 1 20.65 12.04 8.88
N ARG A 2 21.72 11.28 9.17
CA ARG A 2 21.71 9.81 9.10
C ARG A 2 21.16 9.25 10.42
N GLY A 3 20.17 8.36 10.38
CA GLY A 3 19.70 7.61 11.56
C GLY A 3 18.37 8.05 12.21
N LYS A 4 17.67 9.07 11.71
CA LYS A 4 16.31 9.39 12.21
C LYS A 4 15.27 8.43 11.60
N ARG A 5 14.44 7.82 12.46
CA ARG A 5 13.29 6.99 12.07
C ARG A 5 12.35 7.80 11.18
N ARG A 6 11.82 7.18 10.13
CA ARG A 6 10.85 7.80 9.21
C ARG A 6 9.50 7.14 9.43
N LYS A 7 8.82 7.53 10.52
CA LYS A 7 7.60 6.88 11.01
C LYS A 7 6.54 6.68 9.92
N LEU A 8 6.26 7.69 9.08
CA LEU A 8 5.27 7.55 8.00
C LEU A 8 5.68 6.51 6.95
N TRP A 9 6.97 6.48 6.57
CA TRP A 9 7.48 5.46 5.64
C TRP A 9 7.42 4.05 6.24
N GLU A 10 7.78 3.92 7.51
CA GLU A 10 7.76 2.64 8.23
C GLU A 10 6.32 2.12 8.36
N ASN A 11 5.38 3.00 8.69
CA ASN A 11 3.95 2.67 8.76
C ASN A 11 3.43 2.25 7.39
N LEU A 12 3.70 3.03 6.35
CA LEU A 12 3.30 2.71 4.98
C LEU A 12 3.85 1.35 4.55
N TRP A 13 5.14 1.10 4.75
CA TRP A 13 5.78 -0.16 4.38
C TRP A 13 5.16 -1.34 5.12
N THR A 14 4.89 -1.17 6.41
CA THR A 14 4.22 -2.19 7.23
C THR A 14 2.83 -2.51 6.67
N THR A 15 2.04 -1.48 6.33
CA THR A 15 0.72 -1.65 5.72
C THR A 15 0.82 -2.38 4.38
N LEU A 16 1.70 -1.95 3.47
CA LEU A 16 1.88 -2.59 2.16
C LEU A 16 2.33 -4.06 2.30
N CYS A 17 3.26 -4.37 3.19
CA CYS A 17 3.67 -5.75 3.44
C CYS A 17 2.52 -6.60 4.01
N THR A 18 1.77 -6.06 4.98
CA THR A 18 0.66 -6.78 5.62
C THR A 18 -0.45 -7.09 4.62
N GLU A 19 -0.85 -6.11 3.81
CA GLU A 19 -1.83 -6.33 2.74
C GLU A 19 -1.32 -7.35 1.71
N SER A 20 -0.03 -7.31 1.35
CA SER A 20 0.55 -8.24 0.37
C SER A 20 0.47 -9.69 0.86
N VAL A 21 0.81 -9.90 2.14
CA VAL A 21 0.72 -11.21 2.79
C VAL A 21 -0.74 -11.67 2.86
N HIS A 22 -1.66 -10.77 3.23
CA HIS A 22 -3.09 -11.07 3.27
C HIS A 22 -3.63 -11.51 1.91
N LEU A 23 -3.35 -10.74 0.84
CA LEU A 23 -3.79 -11.08 -0.51
C LEU A 23 -3.17 -12.40 -0.97
N THR A 24 -1.87 -12.62 -0.72
CA THR A 24 -1.19 -13.88 -1.08
C THR A 24 -1.84 -15.07 -0.40
N GLY A 25 -2.15 -14.96 0.90
CA GLY A 25 -2.86 -15.99 1.65
C GLY A 25 -4.24 -16.27 1.05
N LYS A 26 -5.01 -15.22 0.75
CA LYS A 26 -6.33 -15.36 0.12
C LYS A 26 -6.26 -16.06 -1.24
N LEU A 27 -5.36 -15.62 -2.12
CA LEU A 27 -5.18 -16.21 -3.46
C LEU A 27 -4.77 -17.68 -3.40
N ARG A 28 -3.93 -18.06 -2.42
CA ARG A 28 -3.55 -19.47 -2.18
C ARG A 28 -4.76 -20.30 -1.76
N SER A 29 -5.54 -19.81 -0.80
CA SER A 29 -6.74 -20.51 -0.33
C SER A 29 -7.78 -20.65 -1.45
N GLU A 30 -8.02 -19.59 -2.23
CA GLU A 30 -8.90 -19.63 -3.40
C GLU A 30 -8.42 -20.63 -4.46
N ARG A 31 -7.10 -20.68 -4.72
CA ARG A 31 -6.51 -21.66 -5.64
C ARG A 31 -6.83 -23.10 -5.21
N VAL A 32 -6.66 -23.39 -3.92
CA VAL A 32 -6.86 -24.74 -3.36
C VAL A 32 -8.34 -25.11 -3.27
N ILE A 33 -9.21 -24.15 -2.91
CA ILE A 33 -10.61 -24.45 -2.54
C ILE A 33 -11.59 -24.19 -3.70
N GLN A 34 -11.35 -23.16 -4.52
CA GLN A 34 -12.35 -22.63 -5.46
C GLN A 34 -11.90 -22.69 -6.92
N ASN A 35 -10.60 -22.60 -7.22
CA ASN A 35 -10.11 -22.44 -8.58
C ASN A 35 -9.56 -23.73 -9.21
N GLU A 36 -9.91 -24.92 -8.69
CA GLU A 36 -9.43 -26.22 -9.20
C GLU A 36 -7.89 -26.26 -9.36
N SER A 37 -7.15 -25.60 -8.46
CA SER A 37 -5.69 -25.42 -8.53
C SER A 37 -5.13 -24.60 -9.70
N LYS A 38 -5.99 -23.94 -10.50
CA LYS A 38 -5.57 -23.04 -11.58
C LYS A 38 -4.86 -21.80 -11.03
N GLU A 39 -3.87 -21.35 -11.78
CA GLU A 39 -3.09 -20.16 -11.44
C GLU A 39 -3.90 -18.89 -11.70
N HIS A 40 -3.66 -17.87 -10.87
CA HIS A 40 -4.22 -16.54 -11.07
C HIS A 40 -3.38 -15.79 -12.10
N ILE A 41 -4.03 -15.11 -13.03
CA ILE A 41 -3.30 -14.29 -14.01
C ILE A 41 -2.81 -12.99 -13.38
N THR A 42 -1.66 -12.49 -13.85
CA THR A 42 -1.05 -11.27 -13.31
C THR A 42 -2.00 -10.08 -13.31
N ALA A 43 -2.78 -9.89 -14.39
CA ALA A 43 -3.72 -8.78 -14.50
C ALA A 43 -4.80 -8.81 -13.39
N GLU A 44 -5.28 -10.00 -13.05
CA GLU A 44 -6.25 -10.20 -11.98
C GLU A 44 -5.64 -9.91 -10.61
N VAL A 45 -4.44 -10.43 -10.35
CA VAL A 45 -3.71 -10.18 -9.10
C VAL A 45 -3.46 -8.69 -8.92
N THR A 46 -3.00 -8.00 -9.96
CA THR A 46 -2.77 -6.55 -9.96
C THR A 46 -4.06 -5.79 -9.67
N LYS A 47 -5.17 -6.12 -10.34
CA LYS A 47 -6.47 -5.47 -10.09
C LYS A 47 -6.93 -5.66 -8.65
N ARG A 48 -6.83 -6.87 -8.11
CA ARG A 48 -7.21 -7.18 -6.72
C ARG A 48 -6.31 -6.47 -5.72
N TRP A 49 -5.01 -6.34 -6.02
CA TRP A 49 -4.05 -5.58 -5.21
C TRP A 49 -4.41 -4.10 -5.14
N ILE A 50 -4.67 -3.46 -6.27
CA ILE A 50 -5.07 -2.04 -6.33
C ILE A 50 -6.33 -1.81 -5.49
N ILE A 51 -7.37 -2.64 -5.67
CA ILE A 51 -8.61 -2.54 -4.90
C ILE A 51 -8.36 -2.72 -3.40
N ALA A 52 -7.46 -3.62 -2.98
CA ALA A 52 -7.14 -3.83 -1.57
C ALA A 52 -6.46 -2.60 -0.97
N ILE A 53 -5.49 -2.00 -1.68
CA ILE A 53 -4.79 -0.80 -1.24
C ILE A 53 -5.72 0.42 -1.18
N GLU A 54 -6.60 0.61 -2.17
CA GLU A 54 -7.60 1.68 -2.15
C GLU A 54 -8.53 1.56 -0.94
N ARG A 55 -9.05 0.35 -0.69
CA ARG A 55 -9.90 0.08 0.49
C ARG A 55 -9.18 0.36 1.79
N ARG A 56 -7.92 -0.08 1.92
CA ARG A 56 -7.11 0.17 3.11
C ARG A 56 -6.85 1.66 3.31
N SER A 57 -6.53 2.40 2.25
CA SER A 57 -6.36 3.85 2.29
C SER A 57 -7.62 4.56 2.77
N SER A 58 -8.79 4.23 2.23
CA SER A 58 -10.07 4.80 2.67
C SER A 58 -10.39 4.47 4.13
N LEU A 59 -10.10 3.25 4.59
CA LEU A 59 -10.28 2.85 5.99
C LEU A 59 -9.36 3.66 6.92
N ASP A 60 -8.09 3.80 6.56
CA ASP A 60 -7.13 4.56 7.35
C ASP A 60 -7.53 6.04 7.45
N GLN A 61 -8.01 6.64 6.37
CA GLN A 61 -8.57 8.00 6.36
C GLN A 61 -9.79 8.13 7.28
N MET A 62 -10.72 7.17 7.21
CA MET A 62 -11.93 7.17 8.05
C MET A 62 -11.58 7.02 9.53
N VAL A 63 -10.64 6.13 9.87
CA VAL A 63 -10.16 5.95 11.25
C VAL A 63 -9.44 7.21 11.73
N ALA A 64 -8.60 7.82 10.90
CA ALA A 64 -7.90 9.06 11.25
C ALA A 64 -8.86 10.23 11.47
N TRP A 65 -9.98 10.27 10.76
CA TRP A 65 -11.04 11.28 10.96
C TRP A 65 -11.78 11.09 12.30
N GLN A 66 -12.01 9.84 12.70
CA GLN A 66 -12.74 9.51 13.93
C GLN A 66 -11.85 9.54 15.19
N THR A 67 -10.55 9.30 15.03
CA THR A 67 -9.64 9.10 16.17
C THR A 67 -9.18 10.44 16.76
N ARG A 68 -9.30 10.58 18.08
CA ARG A 68 -8.77 11.72 18.86
C ARG A 68 -7.68 11.33 19.86
N SER A 69 -7.14 10.11 19.76
CA SER A 69 -6.18 9.58 20.72
C SER A 69 -4.77 10.11 20.49
N LYS A 70 -4.03 10.33 21.60
CA LYS A 70 -2.60 10.67 21.53
C LYS A 70 -1.82 9.48 20.98
N GLY A 71 -1.26 9.63 19.78
CA GLY A 71 -0.36 8.66 19.15
C GLY A 71 -0.87 8.01 17.87
N ALA A 72 -2.19 8.11 17.59
CA ALA A 72 -2.75 7.78 16.29
C ALA A 72 -2.35 8.84 15.25
N LEU A 73 -2.26 8.42 13.98
CA LEU A 73 -2.09 9.38 12.88
C LEU A 73 -3.36 10.21 12.75
N ASN A 74 -3.19 11.53 12.67
CA ASN A 74 -4.28 12.41 12.27
C ASN A 74 -4.50 12.35 10.75
N LEU A 75 -5.57 12.97 10.26
CA LEU A 75 -5.93 12.92 8.84
C LEU A 75 -4.80 13.41 7.92
N ALA A 76 -4.16 14.54 8.24
CA ALA A 76 -3.08 15.09 7.43
C ALA A 76 -1.83 14.19 7.42
N GLU A 77 -1.51 13.55 8.55
CA GLU A 77 -0.41 12.58 8.61
C GLU A 77 -0.71 11.31 7.81
N THR A 78 -1.96 10.84 7.83
CA THR A 78 -2.42 9.69 7.03
C THR A 78 -2.39 10.00 5.54
N GLU A 79 -2.85 11.19 5.12
CA GLU A 79 -2.75 11.65 3.73
C GLU A 79 -1.28 11.75 3.29
N ALA A 80 -0.42 12.35 4.13
CA ALA A 80 1.01 12.44 3.87
C ALA A 80 1.67 11.06 3.77
N MET A 81 1.27 10.10 4.62
CA MET A 81 1.74 8.71 4.55
C MET A 81 1.41 8.09 3.19
N TRP A 82 0.17 8.18 2.73
CA TRP A 82 -0.26 7.58 1.46
C TRP A 82 0.31 8.30 0.24
N ALA A 83 0.54 9.62 0.32
CA ALA A 83 1.17 10.40 -0.74
C ALA A 83 2.61 9.93 -1.08
N LEU A 84 3.32 9.29 -0.13
CA LEU A 84 4.66 8.75 -0.37
C LEU A 84 4.69 7.68 -1.47
N VAL A 85 3.60 6.92 -1.66
CA VAL A 85 3.50 5.95 -2.76
C VAL A 85 3.51 6.66 -4.11
N ILE A 86 2.75 7.76 -4.21
CA ILE A 86 2.58 8.53 -5.45
C ILE A 86 3.86 9.29 -5.80
N GLU A 87 4.53 9.87 -4.79
CA GLU A 87 5.73 10.68 -4.99
C GLU A 87 6.96 9.84 -5.43
N VAL A 88 7.02 8.56 -5.04
CA VAL A 88 8.07 7.62 -5.50
C VAL A 88 7.92 7.32 -6.99
N GLU A 89 6.70 7.00 -7.43
CA GLU A 89 6.42 6.70 -8.84
C GLU A 89 6.66 7.96 -9.71
N ALA A 90 6.21 9.12 -9.24
CA ALA A 90 6.48 10.39 -9.91
C ALA A 90 8.00 10.62 -10.06
N ARG A 91 8.79 10.48 -9.00
CA ARG A 91 10.26 10.65 -9.08
C ARG A 91 10.93 9.65 -10.02
N ARG A 92 10.47 8.39 -10.04
CA ARG A 92 11.01 7.34 -10.91
C ARG A 92 10.76 7.64 -12.40
N MET A 93 9.58 8.19 -12.73
CA MET A 93 9.29 8.66 -14.09
C MET A 93 10.21 9.82 -14.49
N HIS A 94 10.40 10.82 -13.61
CA HIS A 94 11.25 11.98 -13.88
C HIS A 94 12.76 11.65 -13.96
N SER A 95 13.23 10.59 -13.29
CA SER A 95 14.62 10.13 -13.45
C SER A 95 14.85 9.34 -14.75
N THR A 96 13.81 8.74 -15.31
CA THR A 96 13.90 7.93 -16.53
C THR A 96 13.92 8.80 -17.79
N THR A 97 13.19 9.93 -17.78
CA THR A 97 13.23 10.94 -18.86
C THR A 97 14.56 11.69 -18.93
N ARG A 98 15.29 11.82 -17.81
CA ARG A 98 16.59 12.50 -17.75
C ARG A 98 17.79 11.63 -18.14
N SER A 99 17.59 10.35 -18.40
CA SER A 99 18.66 9.39 -18.72
C SER A 99 18.93 9.25 -20.23
N TRP A 100 18.22 10.01 -21.07
CA TRP A 100 18.33 9.99 -22.54
C TRP A 100 18.67 11.36 -23.13
N GLU A 101 19.07 12.33 -22.29
CA GLU A 101 19.69 13.61 -22.67
C GLU A 101 21.17 13.59 -22.28
#